data_AF-A8IER9-F1
#
_entry.id   AF-A8IER9-F1
#
_cell.length_a   1.000
_cell.length_b   1.000
_cell.length_c   1.000
_cell.angle_alpha   90.00
_cell.angle_beta   90.00
_cell.angle_gamma   90.00
#
_symmetry.space_group_name_H-M   'P 1'
#
loop_
_entity.id
_entity.type
_entity.pdbx_description
1 polymer ?
#
loop_
_entity_poly.entity_id
_entity_poly.type
_entity_poly.pdbx_seq_one_letter_code
_entity_poly.pdbx_strand_id
1 'polypeptide(L)'
;MRRPNLGSLGAGVCGAMMGLMGWGLLAGVPAAAAPQSPSKCLSSDGFLVIHRDSTLGPGSDILVRPVPAGAAAPECVYKKTPGDVEVSSPNEADYVVGAAGRFLVMDRGTGPSRNLVIYDMAARKPVLTQAYDGETPVKITAEAVTFSAIVGPATAKTCPKFQEYTKQGLTPVLTSETSVRLPSLARTRSAATRCAAQQ
;
A
#
# COMPACT_ATOMS: atom_id res chain seq x y z
N MET A 1 -31.02 -10.17 -39.09
CA MET A 1 -30.94 -9.01 -40.00
C MET A 1 -29.70 -9.19 -40.86
N ARG A 2 -29.89 -9.25 -42.18
CA ARG A 2 -28.84 -9.36 -43.21
C ARG A 2 -28.43 -7.96 -43.68
N ARG A 3 -27.25 -7.92 -44.32
CA ARG A 3 -26.73 -6.97 -45.36
C ARG A 3 -25.69 -5.91 -44.91
N PRO A 4 -24.80 -5.45 -45.83
CA PRO A 4 -23.40 -5.94 -45.90
C PRO A 4 -22.36 -4.82 -46.22
N ASN A 5 -21.13 -5.25 -46.54
CA ASN A 5 -20.28 -4.82 -47.67
C ASN A 5 -19.56 -3.44 -47.75
N LEU A 6 -18.35 -3.57 -48.32
CA LEU A 6 -17.53 -2.62 -49.13
C LEU A 6 -17.04 -1.36 -48.40
N GLY A 7 -15.83 -0.85 -48.61
CA GLY A 7 -14.80 -1.05 -49.63
C GLY A 7 -13.79 0.10 -49.44
N SER A 8 -12.50 -0.09 -49.75
CA SER A 8 -11.77 0.62 -50.83
C SER A 8 -10.46 1.14 -50.21
N LEU A 9 -9.29 0.63 -50.57
CA LEU A 9 -8.43 1.09 -51.68
C LEU A 9 -8.24 2.61 -51.73
N GLY A 10 -6.99 3.04 -51.50
CA GLY A 10 -6.50 4.39 -51.71
C GLY A 10 -4.97 4.40 -51.66
N ALA A 11 -4.34 3.95 -52.75
CA ALA A 11 -2.96 4.27 -53.06
C ALA A 11 -2.90 5.70 -53.61
N GLY A 12 -2.03 6.54 -53.05
CA GLY A 12 -1.79 7.92 -53.50
C GLY A 12 -0.30 8.22 -53.45
N VAL A 13 0.24 8.52 -54.63
CA VAL A 13 1.65 8.69 -54.96
C VAL A 13 2.05 10.18 -54.94
N CYS A 14 3.34 10.43 -54.72
CA CYS A 14 4.14 11.61 -55.09
C CYS A 14 3.83 12.98 -54.47
N GLY A 15 4.83 13.50 -53.77
CA GLY A 15 5.00 14.92 -53.48
C GLY A 15 6.38 15.18 -52.88
N ALA A 16 7.39 15.30 -53.74
CA ALA A 16 8.71 15.78 -53.35
C ALA A 16 8.63 17.27 -52.97
N MET A 17 9.02 17.61 -51.74
CA MET A 17 9.42 18.97 -51.37
C MET A 17 10.73 18.90 -50.60
N MET A 18 11.81 19.18 -51.32
CA MET A 18 13.11 19.58 -50.77
C MET A 18 12.92 20.92 -50.04
N GLY A 19 12.97 20.88 -48.72
CA GLY A 19 13.03 22.04 -47.84
C GLY A 19 14.22 21.93 -46.91
N LEU A 20 15.30 22.64 -47.24
CA LEU A 20 16.44 22.92 -46.38
C LEU A 20 16.00 23.76 -45.18
N MET A 21 15.91 23.18 -43.98
CA MET A 21 15.99 23.94 -42.72
C MET A 21 16.75 23.14 -41.66
N GLY A 22 17.72 23.82 -41.06
CA GLY A 22 18.84 23.25 -40.33
C GLY A 22 18.47 22.37 -39.14
N TRP A 23 19.20 21.26 -39.04
CA TRP A 23 19.30 20.45 -37.83
C TRP A 23 20.03 21.25 -36.75
N GLY A 24 19.27 22.03 -35.98
CA GLY A 24 19.71 22.49 -34.68
C GLY A 24 19.86 21.28 -33.76
N LEU A 25 21.11 20.88 -33.50
CA LEU A 25 21.48 19.97 -32.42
C LEU A 25 21.04 20.59 -31.09
N LEU A 26 19.79 20.34 -30.69
CA LEU A 26 19.39 20.50 -29.30
C LEU A 26 20.13 19.42 -28.51
N ALA A 27 21.27 19.80 -27.94
CA ALA A 27 21.96 19.01 -26.93
C ALA A 27 20.96 18.78 -25.78
N GLY A 28 20.43 17.56 -25.70
CA GLY A 28 19.51 17.15 -24.65
C GLY A 28 20.21 17.32 -23.30
N VAL A 29 19.75 18.29 -22.52
CA VAL A 29 20.19 18.44 -21.13
C VAL A 29 19.78 17.16 -20.40
N PRO A 30 20.71 16.41 -19.80
CA PRO A 30 20.35 15.22 -19.04
C PRO A 30 19.40 15.64 -17.92
N ALA A 31 18.18 15.10 -17.94
CA ALA A 31 17.23 15.29 -16.86
C ALA A 31 17.88 14.74 -15.58
N ALA A 32 18.22 15.63 -14.65
CA ALA A 32 18.74 15.24 -13.35
C ALA A 32 17.69 14.34 -12.68
N ALA A 33 18.09 13.12 -12.33
CA ALA A 33 17.21 12.21 -11.61
C ALA A 33 16.78 12.85 -10.29
N ALA A 34 15.47 12.84 -10.00
CA ALA A 34 14.95 13.33 -8.73
C ALA A 34 15.64 12.59 -7.57
N PRO A 35 16.01 13.29 -6.48
CA PRO A 35 16.63 12.66 -5.32
C PRO A 35 15.68 11.58 -4.77
N GLN A 36 16.19 10.35 -4.63
CA GLN A 36 15.40 9.26 -4.09
C GLN A 36 15.35 9.36 -2.57
N SER A 37 14.17 9.15 -1.98
CA SER A 37 14.00 9.11 -0.53
C SER A 37 14.88 8.01 0.09
N PRO A 38 15.52 8.26 1.25
CA PRO A 38 16.36 7.27 1.91
C PRO A 38 15.53 6.04 2.32
N SER A 39 16.09 4.84 2.14
CA SER A 39 15.45 3.59 2.57
C SER A 39 15.50 3.43 4.08
N LYS A 40 14.42 2.85 4.61
CA LYS A 40 14.27 2.37 5.98
C LYS A 40 14.15 0.84 5.94
N CYS A 41 14.62 0.15 6.97
CA CYS A 41 14.57 -1.30 7.03
C CYS A 41 14.11 -1.87 8.35
N LEU A 42 13.39 -2.99 8.28
CA LEU A 42 12.96 -3.79 9.43
C LEU A 42 13.41 -5.23 9.23
N SER A 43 14.16 -5.78 10.18
CA SER A 43 14.50 -7.21 10.19
C SER A 43 13.45 -7.99 10.98
N SER A 44 12.98 -9.12 10.44
CA SER A 44 12.04 -9.99 11.14
C SER A 44 12.18 -11.43 10.63
N ASP A 45 12.52 -12.36 11.54
CA ASP A 45 12.57 -13.82 11.34
C ASP A 45 12.84 -14.32 9.90
N GLY A 46 14.07 -14.17 9.45
CA GLY A 46 14.47 -14.62 8.10
C GLY A 46 14.04 -13.70 6.96
N PHE A 47 13.62 -12.47 7.25
CA PHE A 47 13.28 -11.44 6.27
C PHE A 47 13.88 -10.08 6.63
N LEU A 48 14.18 -9.31 5.58
CA LEU A 48 14.48 -7.88 5.65
C LEU A 48 13.41 -7.15 4.82
N VAL A 49 12.62 -6.31 5.47
CA VAL A 49 11.69 -5.39 4.83
C VAL A 49 12.44 -4.10 4.56
N ILE A 50 12.51 -3.69 3.30
CA ILE A 50 13.14 -2.45 2.85
C ILE A 50 12.05 -1.58 2.26
N HIS A 51 11.87 -0.38 2.78
CA HIS A 51 10.84 0.54 2.29
C HIS A 51 11.33 1.97 2.22
N ARG A 52 10.73 2.75 1.33
CA ARG A 52 10.94 4.19 1.17
C ARG A 52 9.66 4.84 0.70
N ASP A 53 9.56 6.16 0.80
CA ASP A 53 8.43 6.89 0.21
C ASP A 53 8.40 6.63 -1.31
N SER A 54 7.20 6.39 -1.86
CA SER A 54 7.08 6.10 -3.27
C SER A 54 7.39 7.33 -4.11
N THR A 55 8.14 7.14 -5.21
CA THR A 55 8.41 8.21 -6.18
C THR A 55 7.27 8.43 -7.16
N LEU A 56 6.26 7.55 -7.18
CA LEU A 56 5.16 7.57 -8.14
C LEU A 56 3.84 8.09 -7.56
N GLY A 57 3.79 8.34 -6.25
CA GLY A 57 2.59 8.82 -5.58
C GLY A 57 2.61 8.59 -4.07
N PRO A 58 1.46 8.69 -3.40
CA PRO A 58 1.36 8.39 -1.98
C PRO A 58 1.65 6.91 -1.69
N GLY A 59 2.17 6.64 -0.49
CA GLY A 59 2.53 5.29 -0.04
C GLY A 59 4.03 5.08 0.00
N SER A 60 4.42 3.82 0.17
CA SER A 60 5.81 3.38 0.16
C SER A 60 6.05 2.38 -0.97
N ASP A 61 7.22 2.47 -1.58
CA ASP A 61 7.78 1.35 -2.32
C ASP A 61 8.29 0.33 -1.28
N ILE A 62 7.88 -0.94 -1.35
CA ILE A 62 8.19 -1.95 -0.33
C ILE A 62 8.77 -3.21 -0.97
N LEU A 63 9.99 -3.57 -0.57
CA LEU A 63 10.65 -4.84 -0.89
C LEU A 63 10.77 -5.71 0.35
N VAL A 64 10.49 -7.00 0.19
CA VAL A 64 10.75 -8.03 1.18
C VAL A 64 11.82 -8.95 0.64
N ARG A 65 12.95 -9.02 1.34
CA ARG A 65 14.10 -9.85 1.01
C ARG A 65 14.20 -11.01 1.99
N PRO A 66 14.14 -12.27 1.53
CA PRO A 66 14.48 -13.42 2.37
C PRO A 66 15.95 -13.36 2.78
N VAL A 67 16.23 -13.62 4.06
CA VAL A 67 17.57 -13.66 4.65
C VAL A 67 17.80 -15.06 5.21
N PRO A 68 18.60 -15.91 4.54
CA PRO A 68 18.90 -17.25 5.04
C PRO A 68 19.52 -17.20 6.43
N ALA A 69 19.23 -18.20 7.27
CA ALA A 69 19.84 -18.32 8.59
C ALA A 69 21.37 -18.37 8.46
N GLY A 70 22.06 -17.54 9.25
CA GLY A 70 23.53 -17.44 9.23
C GLY A 70 24.11 -16.62 8.07
N ALA A 71 23.28 -16.07 7.17
CA ALA A 71 23.76 -15.12 6.16
C ALA A 71 24.12 -13.76 6.79
N ALA A 72 25.04 -13.04 6.15
CA ALA A 72 25.31 -11.65 6.51
C ALA A 72 24.04 -10.80 6.34
N ALA A 73 23.86 -9.80 7.21
CA ALA A 73 22.77 -8.85 7.10
C ALA A 73 22.85 -8.13 5.74
N PRO A 74 21.78 -8.19 4.90
CA PRO A 74 21.79 -7.47 3.64
C PRO A 74 21.84 -5.96 3.85
N GLU A 75 22.36 -5.25 2.86
CA GLU A 75 22.36 -3.79 2.87
C GLU A 75 20.93 -3.22 2.87
N CYS A 76 20.73 -2.15 3.65
CA CYS A 76 19.48 -1.41 3.68
C CYS A 76 19.37 -0.43 2.50
N VAL A 77 19.29 -0.98 1.28
CA VAL A 77 19.19 -0.22 0.03
C VAL A 77 17.98 -0.69 -0.75
N TYR A 78 17.13 0.25 -1.18
CA TYR A 78 16.02 -0.05 -2.07
C TYR A 78 16.53 -0.37 -3.48
N LYS A 79 16.90 -1.63 -3.67
CA LYS A 79 17.33 -2.19 -4.96
C LYS A 79 16.85 -3.63 -5.03
N LYS A 80 15.88 -3.87 -5.91
CA LYS A 80 15.31 -5.20 -6.14
C LYS A 80 16.39 -6.14 -6.67
N THR A 81 16.58 -7.26 -6.00
CA THR A 81 17.47 -8.37 -6.40
C THR A 81 16.65 -9.63 -6.69
N PRO A 82 17.21 -10.63 -7.41
CA PRO A 82 16.54 -11.90 -7.60
C PRO A 82 16.12 -12.52 -6.27
N GLY A 83 14.86 -12.94 -6.16
CA GLY A 83 14.29 -13.52 -4.94
C GLY A 83 13.54 -12.54 -4.05
N ASP A 84 13.77 -11.23 -4.20
CA ASP A 84 12.98 -10.20 -3.50
C ASP A 84 11.53 -10.20 -3.98
N VAL A 85 10.62 -9.85 -3.07
CA VAL A 85 9.20 -9.68 -3.35
C VAL A 85 8.85 -8.22 -3.18
N GLU A 86 8.22 -7.66 -4.20
CA GLU A 86 7.65 -6.32 -4.12
C GLU A 86 6.22 -6.43 -3.58
N VAL A 87 5.95 -5.76 -2.47
CA VAL A 87 4.68 -5.90 -1.72
C VAL A 87 3.74 -4.72 -2.01
N SER A 88 4.28 -3.57 -2.41
CA SER A 88 3.50 -2.38 -2.76
C SER A 88 2.56 -2.67 -3.93
N SER A 89 1.28 -2.31 -3.75
CA SER A 89 0.28 -2.37 -4.83
C SER A 89 0.34 -1.09 -5.67
N PRO A 90 0.29 -1.17 -7.01
CA PRO A 90 0.33 0.01 -7.87
C PRO A 90 -0.90 0.93 -7.71
N ASN A 91 -2.00 0.41 -7.17
CA ASN A 91 -3.27 1.14 -7.05
C ASN A 91 -3.61 1.52 -5.60
N GLU A 92 -2.74 1.18 -4.64
CA GLU A 92 -3.00 1.40 -3.22
C GLU A 92 -1.76 1.97 -2.56
N ALA A 93 -1.93 2.96 -1.68
CA ALA A 93 -0.84 3.47 -0.88
C ALA A 93 -0.61 2.57 0.33
N ASP A 94 0.45 1.78 0.30
CA ASP A 94 0.88 0.93 1.41
C ASP A 94 1.94 1.64 2.26
N TYR A 95 1.76 1.66 3.57
CA TYR A 95 2.71 2.21 4.54
C TYR A 95 3.13 1.12 5.52
N VAL A 96 4.42 0.93 5.73
CA VAL A 96 4.94 -0.04 6.70
C VAL A 96 4.66 0.44 8.12
N VAL A 97 3.94 -0.36 8.90
CA VAL A 97 3.67 -0.13 10.33
C VAL A 97 4.67 -0.88 11.20
N GLY A 98 5.00 -2.11 10.83
CA GLY A 98 5.97 -2.95 11.55
C GLY A 98 6.00 -4.38 11.04
N ALA A 99 6.78 -5.26 11.69
CA ALA A 99 6.86 -6.67 11.34
C ALA A 99 7.05 -7.55 12.59
N ALA A 100 6.52 -8.77 12.54
CA ALA A 100 6.69 -9.78 13.59
C ALA A 100 6.71 -11.19 12.98
N GLY A 101 7.80 -11.92 13.21
CA GLY A 101 8.03 -13.21 12.56
C GLY A 101 8.06 -13.04 11.04
N ARG A 102 7.36 -13.93 10.33
CA ARG A 102 7.16 -13.83 8.88
C ARG A 102 6.07 -12.84 8.44
N PHE A 103 5.49 -12.05 9.35
CA PHE A 103 4.36 -11.17 9.03
C PHE A 103 4.77 -9.71 8.98
N LEU A 104 4.45 -9.05 7.86
CA LEU A 104 4.55 -7.61 7.68
C LEU A 104 3.18 -6.98 7.94
N VAL A 105 3.13 -5.93 8.74
CA VAL A 105 1.92 -5.16 9.03
C VAL A 105 2.01 -3.83 8.30
N MET A 106 0.99 -3.55 7.50
CA MET A 106 0.89 -2.33 6.69
C MET A 106 -0.43 -1.62 6.94
N ASP A 107 -0.39 -0.31 6.77
CA ASP A 107 -1.55 0.56 6.67
C ASP A 107 -1.76 0.88 5.19
N ARG A 108 -2.94 0.53 4.67
CA ARG A 108 -3.29 0.67 3.26
C ARG A 108 -4.38 1.71 3.05
N GLY A 109 -4.11 2.67 2.18
CA GLY A 109 -5.05 3.65 1.67
C GLY A 109 -4.58 5.09 1.88
N THR A 110 -5.07 5.98 1.00
CA THR A 110 -4.88 7.43 1.10
C THR A 110 -6.22 8.10 1.35
N GLY A 111 -6.57 8.26 2.61
CA GLY A 111 -7.82 8.90 2.98
C GLY A 111 -8.41 8.32 4.27
N PRO A 112 -9.66 8.64 4.56
CA PRO A 112 -10.32 8.27 5.81
C PRO A 112 -10.61 6.78 5.93
N SER A 113 -10.82 6.12 4.79
CA SER A 113 -11.02 4.68 4.71
C SER A 113 -9.68 3.99 4.55
N ARG A 114 -9.12 3.54 5.68
CA ARG A 114 -7.85 2.83 5.74
C ARG A 114 -8.06 1.38 6.14
N ASN A 115 -7.20 0.51 5.62
CA ASN A 115 -7.19 -0.90 5.97
C ASN A 115 -5.87 -1.27 6.64
N LEU A 116 -5.96 -1.99 7.75
CA LEU A 116 -4.81 -2.70 8.27
C LEU A 116 -4.63 -3.98 7.44
N VAL A 117 -3.44 -4.17 6.91
CA VAL A 117 -3.05 -5.36 6.15
C VAL A 117 -2.01 -6.14 6.95
N ILE A 118 -2.25 -7.44 7.14
CA ILE A 118 -1.21 -8.37 7.60
C ILE A 118 -0.82 -9.21 6.38
N TYR A 119 0.44 -9.12 5.97
CA TYR A 119 1.01 -9.80 4.82
C TYR A 119 1.95 -10.90 5.29
N ASP A 120 1.71 -12.14 4.84
CA ASP A 120 2.63 -13.25 5.08
C ASP A 120 3.78 -13.17 4.07
N MET A 121 4.97 -12.82 4.53
CA MET A 121 6.18 -12.64 3.72
C MET A 121 6.66 -13.96 3.12
N ALA A 122 6.43 -15.09 3.80
CA ALA A 122 6.79 -16.40 3.30
C ALA A 122 5.82 -16.86 2.20
N ALA A 123 4.51 -16.68 2.43
CA ALA A 123 3.46 -17.06 1.49
C ALA A 123 3.22 -16.03 0.38
N ARG A 124 3.83 -14.84 0.49
CA ARG A 124 3.77 -13.72 -0.46
C ARG A 124 2.36 -13.25 -0.75
N LYS A 125 1.52 -13.17 0.29
CA LYS A 125 0.12 -12.73 0.14
C LYS A 125 -0.43 -12.07 1.41
N PRO A 126 -1.40 -11.15 1.27
CA PRO A 126 -2.18 -10.70 2.42
C PRO A 126 -2.95 -11.86 3.04
N VAL A 127 -2.89 -11.97 4.36
CA VAL A 127 -3.66 -12.92 5.18
C VAL A 127 -4.76 -12.24 5.99
N LEU A 128 -4.70 -10.91 6.11
CA LEU A 128 -5.76 -10.07 6.63
C LEU A 128 -5.76 -8.74 5.88
N THR A 129 -6.96 -8.27 5.54
CA THR A 129 -7.23 -6.88 5.17
C THR A 129 -8.48 -6.48 5.95
N GLN A 130 -8.38 -5.46 6.80
CA GLN A 130 -9.47 -5.07 7.70
C GLN A 130 -9.51 -3.56 7.87
N ALA A 131 -10.68 -2.98 7.60
CA ALA A 131 -10.94 -1.58 7.93
C ALA A 131 -10.70 -1.34 9.42
N TYR A 132 -9.95 -0.30 9.76
CA TYR A 132 -9.56 0.01 11.12
C TYR A 132 -9.48 1.52 11.35
N ASP A 133 -9.49 1.91 12.62
CA ASP A 133 -9.24 3.28 13.03
C ASP A 133 -7.73 3.53 13.12
N GLY A 134 -7.22 4.26 12.12
CA GLY A 134 -5.81 4.61 11.97
C GLY A 134 -5.30 5.64 12.97
N GLU A 135 -6.18 6.33 13.70
CA GLU A 135 -5.79 7.25 14.77
C GLU A 135 -5.42 6.50 16.05
N THR A 136 -5.87 5.25 16.21
CA THR A 136 -5.44 4.40 17.31
C THR A 136 -4.16 3.63 16.92
N PRO A 137 -3.09 3.70 17.74
CA PRO A 137 -1.87 2.95 17.48
C PRO A 137 -2.11 1.44 17.36
N VAL A 138 -1.50 0.83 16.34
CA VAL A 138 -1.42 -0.63 16.18
C VAL A 138 -0.30 -1.15 17.08
N LYS A 139 -0.61 -2.15 17.92
CA LYS A 139 0.38 -2.83 18.76
C LYS A 139 0.84 -4.10 18.07
N ILE A 140 2.14 -4.23 17.85
CA ILE A 140 2.76 -5.40 17.21
C ILE A 140 3.74 -6.02 18.22
N THR A 141 3.52 -7.29 18.55
CA THR A 141 4.43 -8.10 19.36
C THR A 141 4.79 -9.37 18.58
N ALA A 142 5.74 -10.17 19.09
CA ALA A 142 6.05 -11.46 18.50
C ALA A 142 4.84 -12.42 18.45
N GLU A 143 3.87 -12.23 19.36
CA GLU A 143 2.73 -13.13 19.54
C GLU A 143 1.45 -12.64 18.87
N ALA A 144 1.29 -11.32 18.66
CA ALA A 144 0.04 -10.79 18.15
C ALA A 144 0.15 -9.40 17.51
N VAL A 145 -0.82 -9.11 16.66
CA VAL A 145 -1.14 -7.75 16.17
C VAL A 145 -2.49 -7.33 16.76
N THR A 146 -2.52 -6.22 17.50
CA THR A 146 -3.74 -5.69 18.13
C THR A 146 -4.04 -4.29 17.62
N PHE A 147 -5.28 -4.06 17.21
CA PHE A 147 -5.74 -2.82 16.57
C PHE A 147 -7.24 -2.58 16.76
N SER A 148 -7.71 -1.38 16.43
CA SER A 148 -9.12 -0.98 16.52
C SER A 148 -9.85 -1.26 15.21
N ALA A 149 -10.41 -2.46 15.04
CA ALA A 149 -11.15 -2.79 13.83
C ALA A 149 -12.46 -2.01 13.77
N ILE A 150 -12.80 -1.48 12.60
CA ILE A 150 -14.15 -0.93 12.33
C ILE A 150 -15.11 -2.11 12.19
N VAL A 151 -16.20 -2.06 12.97
CA VAL A 151 -17.20 -3.15 13.05
C VAL A 151 -18.56 -2.76 12.48
N GLY A 152 -18.74 -1.48 12.12
CA GLY A 152 -19.95 -0.99 11.46
C GLY A 152 -20.14 0.51 11.63
N PRO A 153 -21.18 1.08 11.00
CA PRO A 153 -21.55 2.47 11.20
C PRO A 153 -22.02 2.71 12.65
N ALA A 154 -21.75 3.89 13.19
CA ALA A 154 -22.36 4.31 14.44
C ALA A 154 -23.70 5.01 14.18
N THR A 155 -24.54 5.07 15.20
CA THR A 155 -25.82 5.79 15.19
C THR A 155 -25.90 6.71 16.40
N ALA A 156 -26.86 7.62 16.43
CA ALA A 156 -27.13 8.44 17.62
C ALA A 156 -27.41 7.62 18.89
N LYS A 157 -27.86 6.35 18.74
CA LYS A 157 -28.09 5.44 19.86
C LYS A 157 -26.82 4.76 20.36
N THR A 158 -25.88 4.48 19.46
CA THR A 158 -24.67 3.70 19.76
C THR A 158 -23.42 4.56 19.93
N CYS A 159 -23.49 5.85 19.58
CA CYS A 159 -22.42 6.81 19.73
C CYS A 159 -22.92 8.14 20.31
N PRO A 160 -22.54 8.46 21.56
CA PRO A 160 -22.90 9.74 22.18
C PRO A 160 -22.44 10.97 21.39
N LYS A 161 -21.30 10.86 20.67
CA LYS A 161 -20.72 11.92 19.85
C LYS A 161 -21.23 11.96 18.41
N PHE A 162 -22.25 11.18 18.07
CA PHE A 162 -22.73 11.05 16.69
C PHE A 162 -23.08 12.40 16.06
N GLN A 163 -23.80 13.25 16.79
CA GLN A 163 -24.21 14.58 16.31
C GLN A 163 -23.02 15.53 16.17
N GLU A 164 -22.04 15.46 17.06
CA GLU A 164 -20.83 16.27 17.00
C GLU A 164 -20.01 15.93 15.75
N TYR A 165 -19.72 14.64 15.54
CA TYR A 165 -18.99 14.15 14.38
C TYR A 165 -19.69 14.49 13.06
N THR A 166 -21.01 14.26 12.99
CA THR A 166 -21.78 14.58 11.78
C THR A 166 -21.75 16.07 11.46
N LYS A 167 -21.85 16.95 12.47
CA LYS A 167 -21.76 18.41 12.28
C LYS A 167 -20.38 18.88 11.79
N GLN A 168 -19.34 18.13 12.10
CA GLN A 168 -17.97 18.37 11.62
C GLN A 168 -17.71 17.78 10.22
N GLY A 169 -18.72 17.16 9.60
CA GLY A 169 -18.57 16.49 8.29
C GLY A 169 -17.86 15.14 8.37
N LEU A 170 -17.74 14.56 9.56
CA LEU A 170 -17.11 13.26 9.77
C LEU A 170 -18.15 12.13 9.74
N THR A 171 -17.73 10.95 9.33
CA THR A 171 -18.52 9.71 9.34
C THR A 171 -18.34 8.97 10.67
N PRO A 172 -19.37 8.87 11.54
CA PRO A 172 -19.26 8.15 12.80
C PRO A 172 -19.27 6.64 12.58
N VAL A 173 -18.30 5.93 13.18
CA VAL A 173 -18.18 4.46 13.11
C VAL A 173 -18.02 3.85 14.49
N LEU A 174 -18.36 2.56 14.61
CA LEU A 174 -18.05 1.75 15.77
C LEU A 174 -16.76 0.98 15.53
N THR A 175 -15.88 0.99 16.52
CA THR A 175 -14.66 0.18 16.51
C THR A 175 -14.64 -0.77 17.70
N SER A 176 -13.98 -1.91 17.52
CA SER A 176 -13.70 -2.87 18.58
C SER A 176 -12.25 -3.31 18.52
N GLU A 177 -11.63 -3.46 19.68
CA GLU A 177 -10.28 -4.02 19.77
C GLU A 177 -10.28 -5.45 19.22
N THR A 178 -9.44 -5.67 18.22
CA THR A 178 -9.23 -6.97 17.58
C THR A 178 -7.77 -7.34 17.75
N SER A 179 -7.52 -8.58 18.17
CA SER A 179 -6.19 -9.17 18.27
C SER A 179 -6.07 -10.35 17.31
N VAL A 180 -4.94 -10.44 16.62
CA VAL A 180 -4.62 -11.51 15.67
C VAL A 180 -3.37 -12.20 16.16
N ARG A 181 -3.51 -13.45 16.63
CA ARG A 181 -2.37 -14.22 17.13
C ARG A 181 -1.46 -14.68 16.00
N LEU A 182 -0.15 -14.64 16.22
CA LEU A 182 0.89 -15.11 15.31
C LEU A 182 1.52 -16.40 15.87
N PRO A 183 1.87 -17.40 15.04
CA PRO A 183 1.65 -17.46 13.60
C PRO A 183 0.29 -18.04 13.20
N SER A 184 -0.57 -18.39 14.17
CA SER A 184 -1.84 -19.11 13.92
C SER A 184 -2.89 -18.31 13.14
N LEU A 185 -2.78 -16.98 13.13
CA LEU A 185 -3.76 -16.03 12.60
C LEU A 185 -5.14 -16.11 13.28
N ALA A 186 -5.23 -16.75 14.44
CA ALA A 186 -6.46 -16.81 15.21
C ALA A 186 -6.87 -15.39 15.66
N ARG A 187 -8.12 -15.02 15.34
CA ARG A 187 -8.67 -13.70 15.63
C ARG A 187 -9.53 -13.73 16.87
N THR A 188 -9.32 -12.77 17.76
CA THR A 188 -10.23 -12.46 18.85
C THR A 188 -10.66 -11.01 18.72
N ARG A 189 -11.91 -10.73 19.13
CA ARG A 189 -12.48 -9.39 19.11
C ARG A 189 -13.19 -9.14 20.42
N SER A 190 -12.98 -7.96 20.99
CA SER A 190 -13.71 -7.53 22.19
C SER A 190 -15.20 -7.33 21.88
N ALA A 191 -16.07 -7.67 22.83
CA ALA A 191 -17.48 -7.31 22.75
C ALA A 191 -17.72 -5.81 22.97
N ALA A 192 -16.77 -5.11 23.61
CA ALA A 192 -16.87 -3.69 23.84
C ALA A 192 -16.61 -2.91 22.55
N THR A 193 -17.53 -2.00 22.22
CA THR A 193 -17.38 -1.08 21.10
C THR A 193 -17.15 0.34 21.59
N ARG A 194 -16.38 1.10 20.83
CA ARG A 194 -16.16 2.54 21.03
C ARG A 194 -16.56 3.28 19.76
N CYS A 195 -16.96 4.54 19.93
CA CYS A 195 -17.23 5.41 18.79
C CYS A 195 -15.93 6.05 18.31
N ALA A 196 -15.74 6.07 17.00
CA ALA A 196 -14.69 6.81 16.32
C ALA A 196 -15.30 7.62 15.17
N ALA A 197 -14.51 8.54 14.61
CA ALA A 197 -14.90 9.36 13.47
C ALA A 197 -13.91 9.14 12.33
N GLN A 198 -14.42 9.01 11.12
CA GLN A 198 -13.63 9.00 9.89
C GLN A 198 -13.87 10.29 9.11
N GLN A 199 -12.87 10.78 8.40
CA GLN A 199 -13.04 11.90 7.46
C GLN A 199 -13.73 11.47 6.15
#